data_AF-A0A357Z163-F1
#
_entry.id   AF-A0A357Z163-F1
#
_cell.length_a   1.000
_cell.length_b   1.000
_cell.length_c   1.000
_cell.angle_alpha   90.00
_cell.angle_beta   90.00
_cell.angle_gamma   90.00
#
_symmetry.space_group_name_H-M   'P 1'
#
loop_
_entity.id
_entity.type
_entity.pdbx_description
1 polymer ?
#
loop_
_entity_poly.entity_id
_entity_poly.type
_entity_poly.pdbx_seq_one_letter_code
_entity_poly.pdbx_strand_id
1 'polypeptide(L)'
;TYKQICDGFHKKFCYITTAACVSLGRGEDCPELGEFRAFRDRWLARTPSGRAKIAEYYLFAPLVVKKIGRGGKARDEYRRVWERYLSPCLADLRAGDRERCAERYEEMVCRLERKWLSPVP
;
A
#
# COMPACT_ATOMS: atom_id res chain seq x y z
N THR A 1 17.75 -12.24 -11.64
CA THR A 1 17.97 -10.76 -11.63
C THR A 1 16.90 -10.06 -10.80
N TYR A 2 17.18 -8.90 -10.18
CA TYR A 2 16.17 -8.04 -9.53
C TYR A 2 14.86 -7.92 -10.35
N LYS A 3 15.01 -7.81 -11.68
CA LYS A 3 13.94 -7.83 -12.67
C LYS A 3 13.01 -9.06 -12.62
N GLN A 4 13.55 -10.28 -12.40
CA GLN A 4 12.76 -11.53 -12.27
C GLN A 4 12.06 -11.66 -10.92
N ILE A 5 12.66 -11.11 -9.86
CA ILE A 5 11.99 -11.01 -8.55
C ILE A 5 10.83 -10.02 -8.70
N CYS A 6 11.07 -8.84 -9.27
CA CYS A 6 10.02 -7.87 -9.58
C CYS A 6 8.90 -8.43 -10.45
N ASP A 7 9.20 -9.28 -11.44
CA ASP A 7 8.20 -9.93 -12.32
C ASP A 7 7.26 -10.87 -11.54
N GLY A 8 7.76 -11.59 -10.53
CA GLY A 8 6.91 -12.39 -9.63
C GLY A 8 6.06 -11.53 -8.67
N PHE A 9 6.58 -10.37 -8.27
CA PHE A 9 5.87 -9.38 -7.46
C PHE A 9 4.81 -8.59 -8.25
N HIS A 10 4.89 -8.59 -9.60
CA HIS A 10 3.90 -7.97 -10.49
C HIS A 10 2.48 -8.56 -10.41
N LYS A 11 2.28 -9.67 -9.68
CA LYS A 11 0.95 -10.24 -9.46
C LYS A 11 0.32 -9.92 -8.10
N LYS A 12 1.06 -9.42 -7.09
CA LYS A 12 0.57 -9.25 -5.70
C LYS A 12 0.82 -7.85 -5.13
N PHE A 13 0.20 -6.91 -5.79
CA PHE A 13 0.88 -5.67 -6.11
C PHE A 13 0.57 -4.53 -5.10
N CYS A 14 -0.33 -4.78 -4.13
CA CYS A 14 -0.73 -3.83 -3.09
C CYS A 14 -0.80 -4.51 -1.71
N TYR A 15 0.30 -5.08 -1.20
CA TYR A 15 0.32 -5.87 0.04
C TYR A 15 -0.48 -5.27 1.21
N ILE A 16 -0.26 -3.98 1.52
CA ILE A 16 -0.94 -3.30 2.63
C ILE A 16 -2.42 -3.10 2.33
N THR A 17 -2.76 -2.65 1.13
CA THR A 17 -4.16 -2.45 0.69
C THR A 17 -4.93 -3.76 0.60
N THR A 18 -4.28 -4.84 0.13
CA THR A 18 -4.86 -6.18 0.07
C THR A 18 -5.09 -6.71 1.47
N ALA A 19 -4.10 -6.60 2.36
CA ALA A 19 -4.27 -6.99 3.76
C ALA A 19 -5.39 -6.18 4.43
N ALA A 20 -5.53 -4.89 4.10
CA ALA A 20 -6.62 -4.06 4.61
C ALA A 20 -8.00 -4.51 4.06
N CYS A 21 -8.17 -4.69 2.74
CA CYS A 21 -9.42 -5.19 2.17
C CYS A 21 -9.81 -6.56 2.75
N VAL A 22 -8.87 -7.51 2.84
CA VAL A 22 -9.11 -8.84 3.42
C VAL A 22 -9.50 -8.74 4.89
N SER A 23 -8.74 -7.99 5.69
CA SER A 23 -8.99 -7.85 7.13
C SER A 23 -10.34 -7.18 7.44
N LEU A 24 -10.80 -6.32 6.53
CA LEU A 24 -12.11 -5.67 6.62
C LEU A 24 -13.25 -6.52 6.02
N GLY A 25 -12.98 -7.72 5.51
CA GLY A 25 -14.00 -8.62 4.95
C GLY A 25 -14.45 -8.24 3.53
N ARG A 26 -13.69 -7.39 2.82
CA ARG A 26 -13.99 -6.96 1.44
C ARG A 26 -13.47 -7.92 0.37
N GLY A 27 -12.60 -8.87 0.74
CA GLY A 27 -11.99 -9.85 -0.17
C GLY A 27 -10.71 -9.36 -0.86
N GLU A 28 -10.02 -10.27 -1.56
CA GLU A 28 -8.73 -10.01 -2.23
C GLU A 28 -8.85 -9.31 -3.61
N ASP A 29 -10.07 -9.27 -4.16
CA ASP A 29 -10.41 -8.65 -5.45
C ASP A 29 -11.50 -7.57 -5.28
N CYS A 30 -11.44 -6.81 -4.18
CA CYS A 30 -12.30 -5.64 -3.96
C CYS A 30 -12.08 -4.61 -5.11
N PRO A 31 -13.13 -3.96 -5.64
CA PRO A 31 -13.01 -3.02 -6.76
C PRO A 31 -12.05 -1.86 -6.48
N GLU A 32 -11.94 -1.45 -5.21
CA GLU A 32 -11.00 -0.43 -4.76
C GLU A 32 -9.54 -0.85 -4.98
N LEU A 33 -9.21 -2.15 -4.82
CA LEU A 33 -7.87 -2.66 -5.16
C LEU A 33 -7.59 -2.52 -6.65
N GLY A 34 -8.60 -2.70 -7.51
CA GLY A 34 -8.48 -2.46 -8.94
C GLY A 34 -8.08 -1.02 -9.25
N GLU A 35 -8.71 -0.05 -8.58
CA GLU A 35 -8.38 1.38 -8.72
C GLU A 35 -6.94 1.67 -8.27
N PHE A 36 -6.51 1.14 -7.11
CA PHE A 36 -5.13 1.32 -6.63
C PHE A 36 -4.09 0.66 -7.52
N ARG A 37 -4.38 -0.55 -8.05
CA ARG A 37 -3.51 -1.24 -9.02
C ARG A 37 -3.36 -0.40 -10.29
N ALA A 38 -4.46 0.10 -10.84
CA ALA A 38 -4.45 0.95 -12.02
C ALA A 38 -3.70 2.26 -11.79
N PHE A 39 -3.86 2.89 -10.62
CA PHE A 39 -3.10 4.09 -10.23
C PHE A 39 -1.59 3.84 -10.22
N ARG A 40 -1.14 2.75 -9.57
CA ARG A 40 0.28 2.40 -9.54
C ARG A 40 0.82 2.17 -10.95
N ASP A 41 0.17 1.29 -11.71
CA ASP A 41 0.70 0.80 -12.99
C ASP A 41 0.69 1.89 -14.06
N ARG A 42 -0.36 2.72 -14.09
CA ARG A 42 -0.54 3.72 -15.15
C ARG A 42 0.06 5.08 -14.83
N TRP A 43 0.22 5.42 -13.54
CA TRP A 43 0.65 6.75 -13.14
C TRP A 43 1.94 6.69 -12.32
N LEU A 44 1.93 6.01 -11.17
CA LEU A 44 3.07 6.01 -10.24
C LEU A 44 4.33 5.41 -10.88
N ALA A 45 4.20 4.34 -11.67
CA ALA A 45 5.34 3.72 -12.37
C ALA A 45 5.96 4.61 -13.47
N ARG A 46 5.22 5.63 -13.94
CA ARG A 46 5.64 6.54 -15.01
C ARG A 46 6.26 7.83 -14.47
N THR A 47 6.22 8.09 -13.16
CA THR A 47 6.86 9.26 -12.56
C THR A 47 8.34 8.99 -12.27
N PRO A 48 9.23 10.00 -12.37
CA PRO A 48 10.67 9.83 -12.13
C PRO A 48 10.97 9.25 -10.73
N SER A 49 10.30 9.78 -9.71
CA SER A 49 10.46 9.35 -8.32
C SER A 49 9.67 8.08 -7.98
N GLY A 50 8.65 7.74 -8.77
CA GLY A 50 7.73 6.65 -8.45
C GLY A 50 8.36 5.27 -8.54
N ARG A 51 9.32 5.04 -9.44
CA ARG A 51 10.01 3.74 -9.53
C ARG A 51 10.85 3.41 -8.29
N ALA A 52 11.57 4.39 -7.75
CA ALA A 52 12.35 4.22 -6.52
C ALA A 52 11.42 3.97 -5.32
N LYS A 53 10.36 4.77 -5.18
CA LYS A 53 9.33 4.63 -4.14
C LYS A 53 8.63 3.27 -4.17
N ILE A 54 8.31 2.78 -5.37
CA ILE A 54 7.74 1.45 -5.57
C ILE A 54 8.71 0.35 -5.12
N ALA A 55 10.00 0.49 -5.43
CA ALA A 55 11.04 -0.47 -5.02
C ALA A 55 11.17 -0.55 -3.48
N GLU A 56 11.24 0.60 -2.80
CA GLU A 56 11.30 0.66 -1.33
C GLU A 56 10.05 0.06 -0.70
N TYR A 57 8.86 0.42 -1.23
CA TYR A 57 7.60 -0.18 -0.80
C TYR A 57 7.62 -1.72 -0.86
N TYR A 58 8.17 -2.32 -1.93
CA TYR A 58 8.22 -3.78 -2.05
C TYR A 58 9.12 -4.47 -1.04
N LEU A 59 10.17 -3.78 -0.57
CA LEU A 59 11.07 -4.34 0.43
C LEU A 59 10.40 -4.41 1.80
N PHE A 60 9.66 -3.36 2.17
CA PHE A 60 9.16 -3.21 3.53
C PHE A 60 7.70 -3.67 3.72
N ALA A 61 6.83 -3.54 2.71
CA ALA A 61 5.40 -3.82 2.85
C ALA A 61 5.07 -5.24 3.33
N PRO A 62 5.74 -6.32 2.85
CA PRO A 62 5.50 -7.68 3.37
C PRO A 62 5.88 -7.82 4.85
N LEU A 63 6.94 -7.13 5.30
CA LEU A 63 7.38 -7.16 6.70
C LEU A 63 6.39 -6.44 7.61
N VAL A 64 5.89 -5.28 7.17
CA VAL A 64 4.83 -4.52 7.87
C VAL A 64 3.57 -5.38 8.01
N VAL A 65 3.08 -5.98 6.92
CA VAL A 65 1.88 -6.84 6.95
C VAL A 65 2.07 -8.02 7.91
N LYS A 66 3.24 -8.65 7.88
CA LYS A 66 3.58 -9.75 8.79
C LYS A 66 3.61 -9.31 10.26
N LYS A 67 4.16 -8.13 10.58
CA LYS A 67 4.19 -7.61 11.95
C LYS A 67 2.79 -7.22 12.45
N ILE A 68 1.98 -6.54 11.62
CA ILE A 68 0.59 -6.22 11.95
C ILE A 68 -0.21 -7.50 12.20
N GLY A 69 -0.09 -8.49 11.30
CA GLY A 69 -0.83 -9.75 11.39
C GLY A 69 -0.48 -10.61 12.62
N ARG A 70 0.75 -10.48 13.15
CA ARG A 70 1.16 -11.14 14.40
C ARG A 70 0.60 -10.46 15.65
N GLY A 71 0.21 -9.19 15.55
CA GLY A 71 -0.48 -8.50 16.64
C GLY A 71 -1.95 -8.92 16.67
N GLY A 72 -2.47 -9.31 17.83
CA GLY A 72 -3.89 -9.66 18.02
C GLY A 72 -4.89 -8.52 17.74
N LYS A 73 -4.43 -7.38 17.20
CA LYS A 73 -5.21 -6.19 16.84
C LYS A 73 -5.07 -5.80 15.37
N ALA A 74 -4.72 -6.76 14.50
CA ALA A 74 -4.51 -6.53 13.07
C ALA A 74 -5.71 -5.83 12.40
N ARG A 75 -6.94 -6.26 12.73
CA ARG A 75 -8.17 -5.71 12.16
C ARG A 75 -8.36 -4.22 12.47
N ASP A 76 -8.09 -3.81 13.70
CA ASP A 76 -8.22 -2.40 14.11
C ASP A 76 -7.13 -1.54 13.46
N GLU A 77 -5.91 -2.06 13.33
CA GLU A 77 -4.83 -1.36 12.61
C GLU A 77 -5.20 -1.17 11.13
N TYR A 78 -5.68 -2.20 10.45
CA TYR A 78 -6.10 -2.11 9.06
C TYR A 78 -7.32 -1.22 8.86
N ARG A 79 -8.28 -1.22 9.80
CA ARG A 79 -9.39 -0.26 9.81
C ARG A 79 -8.89 1.17 9.87
N ARG A 80 -7.97 1.46 10.79
CA ARG A 80 -7.34 2.79 10.92
C ARG A 80 -6.58 3.19 9.65
N VAL A 81 -5.82 2.26 9.05
CA VAL A 81 -5.11 2.51 7.79
C VAL A 81 -6.09 2.84 6.67
N TRP A 82 -7.19 2.08 6.59
CA TRP A 82 -8.23 2.30 5.60
C TRP A 82 -8.89 3.67 5.73
N GLU A 83 -9.39 3.99 6.92
CA GLU A 83 -10.14 5.23 7.18
C GLU A 83 -9.24 6.47 7.03
N ARG A 84 -8.00 6.40 7.52
CA ARG A 84 -7.10 7.56 7.56
C ARG A 84 -6.39 7.83 6.24
N TYR A 85 -6.11 6.79 5.45
CA TYR A 85 -5.26 6.93 4.26
C TYR A 85 -5.92 6.40 2.99
N LEU A 86 -6.34 5.12 2.97
CA LEU A 86 -6.81 4.50 1.72
C LEU A 86 -8.13 5.11 1.23
N SER A 87 -9.10 5.33 2.13
CA SER A 87 -10.39 5.93 1.76
C SER A 87 -10.23 7.36 1.20
N PRO A 88 -9.48 8.27 1.84
CA PRO A 88 -9.13 9.56 1.25
C PRO A 88 -8.38 9.47 -0.08
N CYS A 89 -7.41 8.56 -0.20
CA CYS A 89 -6.67 8.36 -1.45
C CYS A 89 -7.61 7.93 -2.58
N LEU A 90 -8.57 7.05 -2.29
CA LEU A 90 -9.58 6.62 -3.27
C LEU A 90 -10.47 7.78 -3.70
N ALA A 91 -10.85 8.66 -2.78
CA ALA A 91 -11.58 9.88 -3.11
C ALA A 91 -10.75 10.81 -4.02
N ASP A 92 -9.48 11.01 -3.71
CA ASP A 92 -8.55 11.81 -4.54
C ASP A 92 -8.38 11.16 -5.94
N LEU A 93 -8.26 9.83 -6.04
CA LEU A 93 -8.21 9.12 -7.34
C LEU A 93 -9.46 9.33 -8.18
N ARG A 94 -10.64 9.23 -7.56
CA ARG A 94 -11.92 9.40 -8.24
C ARG A 94 -12.17 10.84 -8.67
N ALA A 95 -11.60 11.81 -7.93
CA ALA A 95 -11.57 13.21 -8.32
C ALA A 95 -10.53 13.51 -9.43
N GLY A 96 -9.70 12.54 -9.80
CA GLY A 96 -8.63 12.70 -10.78
C GLY A 96 -7.32 13.27 -10.22
N ASP A 97 -7.27 13.55 -8.92
CA ASP A 97 -6.15 14.15 -8.20
C ASP A 97 -5.12 13.09 -7.80
N ARG A 98 -4.38 12.64 -8.83
CA ARG A 98 -3.41 11.54 -8.72
C ARG A 98 -2.19 11.90 -7.88
N GLU A 99 -1.77 13.17 -7.92
CA GLU A 99 -0.65 13.67 -7.13
C GLU A 99 -0.96 13.61 -5.63
N ARG A 100 -2.14 14.09 -5.24
CA ARG A 100 -2.56 14.07 -3.85
C ARG A 100 -2.75 12.65 -3.30
N CYS A 101 -3.27 11.73 -4.11
CA CYS A 101 -3.28 10.31 -3.70
C CYS A 101 -1.84 9.76 -3.57
N ALA A 102 -0.90 10.12 -4.46
CA ALA A 102 0.49 9.70 -4.33
C ALA A 102 1.12 10.15 -2.99
N GLU A 103 0.91 11.41 -2.61
CA GLU A 103 1.41 11.97 -1.36
C GLU A 103 0.82 11.26 -0.14
N ARG A 104 -0.50 11.02 -0.14
CA ARG A 104 -1.16 10.29 0.96
C ARG A 104 -0.70 8.84 1.06
N TYR A 105 -0.52 8.19 -0.08
CA TYR A 105 -0.07 6.82 -0.14
C TYR A 105 1.37 6.71 0.40
N GLU A 106 2.24 7.66 0.03
CA GLU A 106 3.59 7.76 0.59
C GLU A 106 3.58 8.02 2.10
N GLU A 107 2.78 8.98 2.58
CA GLU A 107 2.69 9.26 4.02
C GLU A 107 2.29 8.00 4.80
N MET A 108 1.31 7.26 4.28
CA MET A 108 0.86 5.99 4.87
C MET A 108 2.01 4.98 4.99
N VAL A 109 2.77 4.78 3.90
CA VAL A 109 3.87 3.81 3.86
C VAL A 109 4.96 4.20 4.84
N CYS A 110 5.42 5.46 4.81
CA CYS A 110 6.45 5.95 5.73
C CYS A 110 5.99 5.89 7.19
N ARG A 111 4.71 6.16 7.48
CA ARG A 111 4.14 6.03 8.83
C ARG A 111 4.15 4.60 9.31
N LEU A 112 3.75 3.65 8.46
CA LEU A 112 3.70 2.24 8.80
C LEU A 112 5.09 1.64 8.95
N GLU A 113 6.02 2.02 8.08
CA GLU A 113 7.44 1.67 8.19
C GLU A 113 8.01 2.15 9.53
N ARG A 114 7.86 3.44 9.88
CA ARG A 114 8.33 3.96 11.17
C ARG A 114 7.69 3.24 12.36
N LYS A 115 6.38 3.00 12.30
CA LYS A 115 5.64 2.36 13.41
C LYS A 115 6.04 0.91 13.63
N TRP A 116 6.28 0.16 12.54
CA TRP A 116 6.45 -1.29 12.63
C TRP A 116 7.88 -1.75 12.41
N LEU A 117 8.71 -1.01 11.69
CA LEU A 117 10.07 -1.42 11.31
C LEU A 117 11.19 -0.59 11.94
N SER A 118 10.90 0.61 12.46
CA SER A 118 11.92 1.35 13.23
C SER A 118 12.33 0.53 14.44
N PRO A 119 13.65 0.40 14.74
CA PRO A 119 14.07 -0.01 16.06
C PRO A 119 13.50 1.01 17.06
N VAL A 120 12.85 0.52 18.10
CA VAL A 120 12.56 1.34 19.28
C VAL A 120 13.92 1.73 19.84
N PRO A 121 14.20 3.01 20.15
CA PRO A 121 15.39 3.38 20.90
C PRO A 121 15.45 2.67 22.25
#